data_AF-A0A3D1ARY7-F1
#
_entry.id   AF-A0A3D1ARY7-F1
#
_cell.length_a   1.000
_cell.length_b   1.000
_cell.length_c   1.000
_cell.angle_alpha   90.00
_cell.angle_beta   90.00
_cell.angle_gamma   90.00
#
_symmetry.space_group_name_H-M   'P 1'
#
loop_
_entity.id
_entity.type
_entity.pdbx_description
1 polymer ?
#
loop_
_entity_poly.entity_id
_entity_poly.type
_entity_poly.pdbx_seq_one_letter_code
_entity_poly.pdbx_strand_id
1 'polypeptide(L)' 'PVRAVIQAAGIPNVLTKSIGTHNPHNVVKATINALEQLRDKASVAELRGITVEKM' A
#
# COMPACT_ATOMS: atom_id res chain seq x y z
N PRO A 1 -13.27 -4.73 -6.73
CA PRO A 1 -12.26 -5.59 -6.04
C PRO A 1 -11.38 -4.82 -5.04
N VAL A 2 -10.64 -3.78 -5.46
CA VAL A 2 -9.71 -3.02 -4.57
C VAL A 2 -10.39 -2.52 -3.29
N ARG A 3 -11.56 -1.88 -3.41
CA ARG A 3 -12.29 -1.33 -2.26
C ARG A 3 -12.59 -2.36 -1.17
N ALA A 4 -12.97 -3.59 -1.55
CA ALA A 4 -13.29 -4.65 -0.59
C ALA A 4 -12.05 -5.09 0.20
N VAL A 5 -10.89 -5.19 -0.47
CA VAL A 5 -9.62 -5.54 0.17
C VAL A 5 -9.19 -4.45 1.16
N ILE A 6 -9.21 -3.18 0.73
CA ILE A 6 -8.86 -2.02 1.57
C ILE A 6 -9.77 -1.92 2.80
N GLN A 7 -11.09 -2.12 2.62
CA GLN A 7 -12.04 -2.05 3.72
C GLN A 7 -11.84 -3.20 4.71
N ALA A 8 -11.55 -4.42 4.23
CA ALA A 8 -11.21 -5.54 5.08
C ALA A 8 -9.88 -5.35 5.83
N ALA A 9 -8.92 -4.64 5.22
CA ALA A 9 -7.66 -4.25 5.87
C ALA A 9 -7.82 -3.12 6.89
N GLY A 10 -9.02 -2.55 7.06
CA GLY A 10 -9.29 -1.50 8.04
C GLY A 10 -8.78 -0.12 7.65
N ILE A 11 -8.53 0.14 6.35
CA ILE A 11 -8.04 1.43 5.86
C ILE A 11 -9.23 2.33 5.50
N PRO A 12 -9.51 3.42 6.27
CA PRO A 12 -10.69 4.24 6.05
C PRO A 12 -10.50 5.24 4.89
N ASN A 13 -9.30 5.77 4.73
CA ASN A 13 -8.97 6.82 3.78
C ASN A 13 -7.89 6.33 2.82
N VAL A 14 -8.23 6.21 1.53
CA VAL A 14 -7.27 5.87 0.49
C VAL A 14 -7.72 6.43 -0.85
N LEU A 15 -6.77 6.89 -1.66
CA LEU A 15 -6.97 7.22 -3.06
C LEU A 15 -6.34 6.11 -3.90
N THR A 16 -7.13 5.46 -4.78
CA THR A 16 -6.63 4.39 -5.65
C THR A 16 -7.25 4.48 -7.03
N LYS A 17 -6.52 4.00 -8.04
CA LYS A 17 -7.04 3.76 -9.39
C LYS A 17 -6.41 2.49 -9.94
N SER A 18 -7.25 1.57 -10.42
CA SER A 18 -6.79 0.40 -11.18
C SER A 18 -6.56 0.83 -12.62
N ILE A 19 -5.37 0.58 -13.16
CA ILE A 19 -4.98 0.89 -14.54
C ILE A 19 -4.57 -0.42 -15.23
N GLY A 20 -4.94 -0.59 -16.50
CA GLY A 20 -4.66 -1.81 -17.26
C GLY A 20 -5.79 -2.84 -17.18
N THR A 21 -5.44 -4.10 -16.92
CA THR A 21 -6.42 -5.20 -16.90
C THR A 21 -7.39 -5.09 -15.71
N HIS A 22 -8.66 -5.39 -15.96
CA HIS A 22 -9.74 -5.30 -14.97
C HIS A 22 -10.11 -6.67 -14.35
N ASN A 23 -9.30 -7.72 -14.58
CA ASN A 23 -9.55 -9.04 -14.01
C ASN A 23 -9.57 -8.96 -12.46
N PRO A 24 -10.69 -9.26 -11.79
CA PRO A 24 -10.83 -9.10 -10.34
C PRO A 24 -9.79 -9.87 -9.52
N HIS A 25 -9.41 -11.07 -9.96
CA HIS A 25 -8.46 -11.91 -9.23
C HIS A 25 -7.05 -11.30 -9.22
N ASN A 26 -6.62 -10.76 -10.37
CA ASN A 26 -5.32 -10.10 -10.47
C ASN A 26 -5.30 -8.78 -9.71
N VAL A 27 -6.40 -8.02 -9.76
CA VAL A 27 -6.53 -6.75 -9.03
C VAL A 27 -6.46 -6.99 -7.51
N VAL A 28 -7.07 -8.05 -6.99
CA VAL A 28 -6.96 -8.41 -5.57
C VAL A 28 -5.51 -8.77 -5.20
N LYS A 29 -4.86 -9.65 -5.97
CA LYS A 29 -3.45 -10.02 -5.75
C LYS A 29 -2.53 -8.80 -5.79
N ALA A 30 -2.70 -7.91 -6.76
CA ALA A 30 -1.94 -6.69 -6.87
C ALA A 30 -2.16 -5.75 -5.68
N THR A 31 -3.40 -5.66 -5.17
CA THR A 31 -3.71 -4.84 -3.99
C THR A 31 -3.01 -5.38 -2.74
N ILE A 32 -3.05 -6.69 -2.51
CA ILE A 32 -2.36 -7.32 -1.37
C ILE A 32 -0.85 -7.08 -1.47
N ASN A 33 -0.27 -7.34 -2.64
CA ASN A 33 1.16 -7.13 -2.86
C ASN A 33 1.59 -5.66 -2.69
N ALA A 34 0.74 -4.70 -3.05
CA ALA A 34 1.00 -3.28 -2.81
C ALA A 34 1.02 -2.93 -1.32
N LEU A 35 0.14 -3.54 -0.51
CA LEU A 35 0.11 -3.35 0.94
C LEU A 35 1.35 -3.95 1.63
N GLU A 36 1.82 -5.11 1.18
CA GLU A 36 3.03 -5.77 1.69
C GLU A 36 4.31 -4.96 1.43
N GLN A 37 4.32 -4.14 0.39
CA GLN A 37 5.47 -3.29 0.03
C GLN A 37 5.50 -1.94 0.77
N LEU A 38 4.49 -1.64 1.59
CA LEU A 38 4.48 -0.44 2.41
C LEU A 38 5.65 -0.50 3.40
N ARG A 39 6.38 0.60 3.50
CA ARG A 39 7.52 0.72 4.39
C ARG A 39 7.21 1.76 5.46
N ASP A 40 7.55 1.44 6.70
CA ASP A 40 7.40 2.36 7.82
C ASP A 40 8.42 3.51 7.73
N LYS A 41 8.03 4.68 8.25
CA LYS A 41 8.88 5.86 8.25
C LYS A 41 10.19 5.61 9.00
N ALA A 42 10.15 4.92 10.14
CA ALA A 42 11.35 4.62 10.93
C ALA A 42 12.31 3.70 10.17
N SER A 43 11.79 2.61 9.57
CA SER A 43 12.61 1.68 8.80
C SER A 43 13.30 2.34 7.61
N VAL A 44 12.63 3.28 6.94
CA VAL A 44 13.26 4.03 5.83
C VAL A 44 14.27 5.06 6.33
N ALA A 45 14.02 5.71 7.47
CA ALA A 45 14.94 6.66 8.08
C ALA A 45 16.26 5.98 8.50
N GLU A 46 16.18 4.80 9.12
CA GLU A 46 17.33 3.96 9.49
C GLU A 46 18.13 3.53 8.25
N LEU A 47 17.44 3.02 7.22
CA LEU A 47 18.08 2.64 5.94
C LEU A 47 18.82 3.80 5.28
N ARG A 48 18.35 5.04 5.48
CA ARG A 48 18.95 6.26 4.91
C ARG A 48 19.96 6.94 5.84
N GLY A 49 20.07 6.52 7.10
CA GLY A 49 20.94 7.14 8.10
C GLY A 49 20.52 8.57 8.49
N ILE A 50 19.23 8.89 8.37
CA ILE A 50 18.68 10.22 8.68
C ILE A 50 17.72 10.09 9.88
N THR A 51 17.64 11.12 10.72
CA THR A 51 16.67 11.14 11.82
C THR A 51 15.23 11.24 11.29
N VAL A 52 14.29 10.55 11.95
CA VAL A 52 12.86 10.48 11.55
C VAL A 52 12.20 11.87 11.47
N GLU A 53 12.68 12.82 12.27
CA GLU A 53 12.21 14.21 12.30
C GLU A 53 12.61 15.01 11.06
N LYS A 54 13.71 14.63 10.41
CA LYS A 54 14.25 15.31 9.22
C LYS A 54 13.74 14.72 7.91
N MET A 55 12.90 13.67 8.01
CA MET A 55 12.35 12.91 6.90
C MET A 55 10.90 13.29 6.60
#